data_AF-A0A0H2UVZ5-F1
#
_entry.id   AF-A0A0H2UVZ5-F1
#
_cell.length_a   1.000
_cell.length_b   1.000
_cell.length_c   1.000
_cell.angle_alpha   90.00
_cell.angle_beta   90.00
_cell.angle_gamma   90.00
#
_symmetry.space_group_name_H-M   'P 1'
#
loop_
_entity.id
_entity.type
_entity.pdbx_description
1 polymer ?
#
loop_
_entity_poly.entity_id
_entity_poly.type
_entity_poly.pdbx_seq_one_letter_code
_entity_poly.pdbx_strand_id
1 'polypeptide(L)'
;MYDKKGVGLITDPEKAIYNKVYKKTTFGGLSGIDLNSSKNHSFLDLFKSPKKEKKSEVKRKEIELTNLVNECEHKLFLYNQNMTIVNDTTNPDTFFNNLDTAKYSLERAVEISKYDFINASGDDLEKGLERLTNEKLNIEEEFVKRYYFDNIKKANVLKTEKGKQNNLSKGKERLLEYRDKFEDDTIKLIDILYNN
;
A
#
# COMPACT_ATOMS: atom_id res chain seq x y z
N MET A 1 25.40 -23.94 24.92
CA MET A 1 24.87 -22.85 25.74
C MET A 1 23.87 -22.09 24.88
N TYR A 2 22.61 -22.07 25.29
CA TYR A 2 21.53 -21.35 24.62
C TYR A 2 21.49 -19.93 25.16
N ASP A 3 21.67 -18.93 24.28
CA ASP A 3 21.49 -17.53 24.65
C ASP A 3 20.06 -17.05 24.39
N LYS A 4 19.64 -16.15 25.27
CA LYS A 4 18.27 -15.89 25.69
C LYS A 4 17.48 -15.12 24.63
N LYS A 5 16.30 -15.64 24.28
CA LYS A 5 15.24 -14.87 23.62
C LYS A 5 14.80 -13.75 24.58
N GLY A 6 14.97 -12.49 24.18
CA GLY A 6 14.53 -11.34 24.96
C GLY A 6 13.02 -11.37 25.16
N VAL A 7 12.59 -11.52 26.41
CA VAL A 7 11.19 -11.42 26.84
C VAL A 7 10.89 -9.94 27.04
N GLY A 8 10.25 -9.31 26.06
CA GLY A 8 9.60 -8.01 26.26
C GLY A 8 8.30 -8.23 27.03
N LEU A 9 8.15 -7.59 28.18
CA LEU A 9 6.91 -7.63 28.97
C LEU A 9 5.74 -7.14 28.12
N ILE A 10 4.70 -7.96 28.01
CA ILE A 10 3.43 -7.58 27.37
C ILE A 10 2.75 -6.60 28.34
N THR A 11 2.77 -5.32 27.97
CA THR A 11 2.19 -4.24 28.79
C THR A 11 0.67 -4.17 28.71
N ASP A 12 0.06 -4.88 27.75
CA ASP A 12 -1.39 -4.99 27.58
C ASP A 12 -1.74 -6.36 26.93
N PRO A 13 -2.10 -7.37 27.75
CA PRO A 13 -2.34 -8.73 27.27
C PRO A 13 -3.59 -8.86 26.41
N GLU A 14 -4.61 -8.01 26.60
CA GLU A 14 -5.82 -8.03 25.77
C GLU A 14 -5.53 -7.49 24.36
N LYS A 15 -4.72 -6.43 24.24
CA LYS A 15 -4.26 -5.91 22.95
C LYS A 15 -3.32 -6.87 22.22
N ALA A 16 -2.51 -7.62 22.96
CA ALA A 16 -1.66 -8.66 22.39
C ALA A 16 -2.48 -9.86 21.87
N ILE A 17 -3.56 -10.23 22.56
CA ILE A 17 -4.50 -11.26 22.11
C ILE A 17 -5.32 -10.75 20.90
N TYR A 18 -5.76 -9.50 20.90
CA TYR A 18 -6.44 -8.86 19.76
C TYR A 18 -5.56 -8.85 18.49
N ASN A 19 -4.29 -8.47 18.60
CA ASN A 19 -3.34 -8.47 17.47
C ASN A 19 -2.97 -9.88 16.97
N LYS A 20 -3.08 -10.91 17.83
CA LYS A 20 -2.77 -12.29 17.48
C LYS A 20 -3.95 -13.02 16.83
N VAL A 21 -5.18 -12.67 17.22
CA VAL A 21 -6.44 -13.28 16.74
C VAL A 21 -7.02 -12.52 15.55
N TYR A 22 -6.87 -11.18 15.50
CA TYR A 22 -7.23 -10.33 14.36
C TYR A 22 -5.94 -9.86 13.69
N LYS A 23 -5.43 -10.65 12.74
CA LYS A 23 -4.44 -10.15 11.78
C LYS A 23 -5.06 -9.02 10.94
N LYS A 24 -5.08 -7.79 11.46
CA LYS A 24 -4.90 -6.62 10.61
C LYS A 24 -3.50 -6.77 10.03
N THR A 25 -3.39 -7.11 8.75
CA THR A 25 -2.22 -6.78 7.94
C THR A 25 -2.04 -5.27 8.07
N THR A 26 -1.30 -4.90 9.10
CA THR A 26 -1.00 -3.52 9.39
C THR A 26 0.04 -3.19 8.33
N PHE A 27 -0.38 -2.54 7.25
CA PHE A 27 0.50 -1.88 6.28
C PHE A 27 1.29 -0.71 6.94
N GLY A 28 1.46 -0.73 8.26
CA GLY A 28 2.36 0.13 9.02
C GLY A 28 3.74 -0.51 9.01
N GLY A 29 4.48 -0.26 7.93
CA GLY A 29 5.82 -0.82 7.75
C GLY A 29 6.76 0.01 6.87
N LEU A 30 6.34 1.16 6.34
CA LEU A 30 7.25 2.19 5.85
C LEU A 30 7.30 3.35 6.86
N SER A 31 7.44 3.02 8.14
CA SER A 31 7.75 4.00 9.17
C SER A 31 9.26 4.26 9.16
N GLY A 32 9.66 5.37 8.52
CA GLY A 32 11.00 5.93 8.67
C GLY A 32 11.96 5.54 7.55
N ILE A 33 11.92 6.31 6.46
CA ILE A 33 13.14 6.56 5.69
C ILE A 33 13.87 7.65 6.46
N ASP A 34 14.77 7.26 7.36
CA ASP A 34 15.80 8.18 7.86
C ASP A 34 16.87 8.24 6.77
N LEU A 35 16.90 9.33 5.99
CA LEU A 35 18.01 9.65 5.08
C LEU A 35 19.23 10.08 5.92
N ASN A 36 19.76 9.17 6.73
CA ASN A 36 21.05 9.37 7.37
C ASN A 36 22.15 9.14 6.33
N SER A 37 22.60 10.24 5.74
CA SER A 37 23.93 10.38 5.14
C SER A 37 24.98 9.97 6.20
N SER A 38 25.43 8.72 6.19
CA SER A 38 26.63 8.36 6.94
C SER A 38 27.34 7.14 6.35
N LYS A 39 28.37 7.43 5.55
CA LYS A 39 29.77 7.09 5.85
C LYS A 39 30.72 7.87 4.91
N ASN A 40 31.25 8.98 5.42
CA ASN A 40 32.56 9.57 5.13
C ASN A 40 33.07 9.70 3.67
N HIS A 41 32.19 9.90 2.71
CA HIS A 41 32.54 10.66 1.50
C HIS A 41 31.68 11.90 1.46
N SER A 42 32.32 13.07 1.40
CA SER A 42 31.58 14.30 1.13
C SER A 42 30.81 14.09 -0.16
N PHE A 43 29.57 14.56 -0.26
CA PHE A 43 28.82 14.63 -1.53
C PHE A 43 29.66 15.29 -2.64
N LEU A 44 30.60 16.17 -2.29
CA LEU A 44 31.57 16.75 -3.23
C LEU A 44 32.61 15.74 -3.77
N ASP A 45 32.84 14.61 -3.13
CA ASP A 45 33.84 13.63 -3.53
C ASP A 45 33.39 12.82 -4.76
N LEU A 46 32.08 12.70 -5.03
CA LEU A 46 31.55 12.15 -6.29
C LEU A 46 31.88 13.03 -7.50
N PHE A 47 32.16 14.32 -7.29
CA PHE A 47 32.49 15.29 -8.34
C PHE A 47 34.00 15.60 -8.43
N LYS A 48 34.85 14.93 -7.63
CA LYS A 48 36.29 15.18 -7.56
C LYS A 48 37.12 14.15 -8.35
N SER A 49 37.03 14.15 -9.69
CA SER A 49 38.17 13.81 -10.58
C SER A 49 37.85 13.96 -12.08
N PRO A 50 38.85 14.18 -12.97
CA PRO A 50 39.15 15.51 -13.43
C PRO A 50 38.81 15.71 -14.91
N LYS A 51 37.70 16.39 -15.20
CA LYS A 51 37.57 17.27 -16.37
C LYS A 51 36.77 18.49 -15.92
N LYS A 52 37.12 19.68 -16.43
CA LYS A 52 36.46 20.96 -16.10
C LYS A 52 34.99 20.92 -16.55
N GLU A 53 34.11 20.25 -15.82
CA GLU A 53 32.67 20.50 -15.94
C GLU A 53 32.42 21.95 -15.52
N LYS A 54 31.69 22.69 -16.35
CA LYS A 54 31.41 24.10 -16.04
C LYS A 54 30.61 24.13 -14.73
N LYS A 55 30.89 25.08 -13.84
CA LYS A 55 30.15 25.30 -12.57
C LYS A 55 28.61 25.34 -12.76
N SER A 56 28.16 25.76 -13.94
CA SER A 56 26.74 25.76 -14.35
C SER A 56 26.14 24.37 -14.60
N GLU A 57 26.95 23.40 -15.01
CA GLU A 57 26.55 22.02 -15.33
C GLU A 57 26.42 21.18 -14.06
N VAL A 58 27.36 21.33 -13.12
CA VAL A 58 27.26 20.74 -11.77
C VAL A 58 25.99 21.18 -11.06
N LYS A 59 25.69 22.50 -11.09
CA LYS A 59 24.48 23.06 -10.49
C LYS A 59 23.19 22.54 -11.14
N ARG A 60 23.20 22.22 -12.44
CA ARG A 60 22.04 21.63 -13.13
C ARG A 60 21.79 20.20 -12.68
N LYS A 61 22.84 19.37 -12.62
CA LYS A 61 22.77 18.00 -12.12
C LYS A 61 22.27 17.94 -10.67
N GLU A 62 22.68 18.88 -9.83
CA GLU A 62 22.21 19.00 -8.44
C GLU A 62 20.70 19.24 -8.37
N ILE A 63 20.17 20.17 -9.20
CA ILE A 63 18.73 20.46 -9.26
C ILE A 63 17.94 19.25 -9.77
N GLU A 64 18.41 18.58 -10.82
CA GLU A 64 17.77 17.39 -11.36
C GLU A 64 17.70 16.27 -10.32
N LEU A 65 18.78 16.07 -9.56
CA LEU A 65 18.83 15.10 -8.47
C LEU A 65 17.83 15.44 -7.36
N THR A 66 17.79 16.70 -6.91
CA THR A 66 16.82 17.15 -5.90
C THR A 66 15.38 16.92 -6.37
N ASN A 67 15.08 17.15 -7.64
CA ASN A 67 13.75 16.90 -8.19
C ASN A 67 13.38 15.41 -8.17
N LEU A 68 14.33 14.51 -8.51
CA LEU A 68 14.10 13.07 -8.45
C LEU A 68 13.86 12.57 -7.02
N VAL A 69 14.62 13.07 -6.04
CA VAL A 69 14.42 12.72 -4.63
C VAL A 69 13.04 13.18 -4.15
N ASN A 70 12.69 14.44 -4.40
CA ASN A 70 11.38 14.99 -4.04
C ASN A 70 10.22 14.23 -4.72
N GLU A 71 10.41 13.81 -5.97
CA GLU A 71 9.43 12.99 -6.69
C GLU A 71 9.26 11.63 -5.99
N CYS A 72 10.36 10.94 -5.66
CA CYS A 72 10.32 9.66 -4.98
C CYS A 72 9.58 9.75 -3.62
N GLU A 73 9.94 10.74 -2.80
CA GLU A 73 9.29 11.00 -1.52
C GLU A 73 7.78 11.26 -1.68
N HIS A 74 7.42 12.09 -2.67
CA HIS A 74 6.01 12.36 -2.96
C HIS A 74 5.26 11.10 -3.40
N LYS A 75 5.87 10.24 -4.22
CA LYS A 75 5.27 8.98 -4.67
C LYS A 75 5.06 8.01 -3.52
N LEU A 76 6.01 7.89 -2.61
CA LEU A 76 5.85 7.08 -1.39
C LEU A 76 4.76 7.63 -0.47
N PHE A 77 4.66 8.95 -0.34
CA PHE A 77 3.56 9.60 0.39
C PHE A 77 2.20 9.24 -0.24
N LEU A 78 2.06 9.36 -1.55
CA LEU A 78 0.82 9.02 -2.27
C LEU A 78 0.47 7.54 -2.11
N TYR A 79 1.44 6.63 -2.23
CA TYR A 79 1.22 5.20 -1.99
C TYR A 79 0.60 4.96 -0.61
N ASN A 80 1.21 5.49 0.46
CA ASN A 80 0.74 5.28 1.83
C ASN A 80 -0.65 5.89 2.07
N GLN A 81 -0.91 7.09 1.54
CA GLN A 81 -2.21 7.76 1.65
C GLN A 81 -3.32 6.94 0.97
N ASN A 82 -3.07 6.49 -0.27
CA ASN A 82 -4.05 5.72 -1.02
C ASN A 82 -4.29 4.34 -0.40
N MET A 83 -3.26 3.66 0.11
CA MET A 83 -3.43 2.39 0.81
C MET A 83 -4.25 2.52 2.11
N THR A 84 -4.16 3.67 2.78
CA THR A 84 -5.04 3.95 3.93
C THR A 84 -6.51 3.96 3.49
N ILE A 85 -6.80 4.65 2.38
CA ILE A 85 -8.16 4.73 1.83
C ILE A 85 -8.66 3.37 1.34
N VAL A 86 -7.81 2.61 0.64
CA VAL A 86 -8.10 1.24 0.18
C VAL A 86 -8.57 0.35 1.33
N ASN A 87 -7.92 0.43 2.49
CA ASN A 87 -8.21 -0.41 3.64
C ASN A 87 -9.52 -0.07 4.36
N ASP A 88 -10.01 1.17 4.24
CA ASP A 88 -11.17 1.65 5.00
C ASP A 88 -12.44 1.82 4.15
N THR A 89 -12.30 2.06 2.86
CA THR A 89 -13.45 2.37 1.98
C THR A 89 -14.38 1.17 1.78
N THR A 90 -15.67 1.47 1.64
CA THR A 90 -16.72 0.58 1.13
C THR A 90 -17.29 1.06 -0.21
N ASN A 91 -16.71 2.09 -0.83
CA ASN A 91 -17.10 2.52 -2.17
C ASN A 91 -16.17 1.87 -3.21
N PRO A 92 -16.69 1.12 -4.22
CA PRO A 92 -15.90 0.47 -5.25
C PRO A 92 -15.07 1.42 -6.12
N ASP A 93 -15.63 2.56 -6.54
CA ASP A 93 -14.90 3.56 -7.33
C ASP A 93 -13.68 4.07 -6.55
N THR A 94 -13.90 4.43 -5.28
CA THR A 94 -12.83 4.87 -4.38
C THR A 94 -11.80 3.76 -4.19
N PHE A 95 -12.22 2.51 -3.96
CA PHE A 95 -11.30 1.39 -3.78
C PHE A 95 -10.36 1.21 -4.97
N PHE A 96 -10.92 1.03 -6.17
CA PHE A 96 -10.11 0.76 -7.35
C PHE A 96 -9.24 1.93 -7.77
N ASN A 97 -9.77 3.17 -7.73
CA ASN A 97 -8.98 4.35 -8.08
C ASN A 97 -7.79 4.53 -7.14
N ASN A 98 -7.96 4.27 -5.84
CA ASN A 98 -6.87 4.39 -4.87
C ASN A 98 -5.88 3.22 -4.97
N LEU A 99 -6.34 1.99 -5.23
CA LEU A 99 -5.45 0.84 -5.44
C LEU A 99 -4.58 1.03 -6.70
N ASP A 100 -5.19 1.48 -7.80
CA ASP A 100 -4.49 1.80 -9.04
C ASP A 100 -3.44 2.92 -8.82
N THR A 101 -3.82 3.98 -8.09
CA THR A 101 -2.92 5.11 -7.76
C THR A 101 -1.79 4.68 -6.83
N ALA A 102 -2.07 3.84 -5.84
CA ALA A 102 -1.07 3.31 -4.92
C ALA A 102 -0.03 2.49 -5.70
N LYS A 103 -0.49 1.54 -6.52
CA LYS A 103 0.38 0.71 -7.36
C LYS A 103 1.25 1.55 -8.28
N TYR A 104 0.65 2.46 -9.05
CA TYR A 104 1.39 3.36 -9.95
C TYR A 104 2.44 4.20 -9.21
N SER A 105 2.10 4.71 -8.03
CA SER A 105 3.03 5.52 -7.23
C SER A 105 4.21 4.69 -6.74
N LEU A 106 3.97 3.45 -6.29
CA LEU A 106 5.02 2.55 -5.84
C LEU A 106 5.92 2.08 -7.00
N GLU A 107 5.34 1.76 -8.15
CA GLU A 107 6.10 1.44 -9.38
C GLU A 107 7.04 2.59 -9.75
N ARG A 108 6.55 3.83 -9.71
CA ARG A 108 7.37 5.01 -9.99
C ARG A 108 8.49 5.21 -8.97
N ALA A 109 8.21 5.00 -7.68
CA ALA A 109 9.24 5.07 -6.64
C ALA A 109 10.34 4.00 -6.85
N VAL A 110 9.94 2.78 -7.24
CA VAL A 110 10.87 1.69 -7.60
C VAL A 110 11.75 2.10 -8.78
N GLU A 111 11.17 2.65 -9.85
CA GLU A 111 11.94 3.13 -11.01
C GLU A 111 12.98 4.17 -10.62
N ILE A 112 12.60 5.13 -9.78
CA ILE A 112 13.52 6.17 -9.30
C ILE A 112 14.62 5.56 -8.40
N SER A 113 14.30 4.54 -7.60
CA SER A 113 15.30 3.89 -6.74
C SER A 113 16.37 3.09 -7.49
N LYS A 114 16.17 2.82 -8.79
CA LYS A 114 17.17 2.13 -9.62
C LYS A 114 18.34 3.03 -10.05
N TYR A 115 18.25 4.33 -9.83
CA TYR A 115 19.38 5.22 -10.07
C TYR A 115 20.44 5.03 -8.98
N ASP A 116 21.67 4.69 -9.35
CA ASP A 116 22.78 4.34 -8.43
C ASP A 116 23.09 5.38 -7.33
N PHE A 117 22.68 6.64 -7.53
CA PHE A 117 22.89 7.73 -6.58
C PHE A 117 21.74 7.90 -5.58
N ILE A 118 20.64 7.15 -5.74
CA ILE A 118 19.50 7.12 -4.83
C ILE A 118 19.57 5.84 -4.00
N ASN A 119 19.97 5.99 -2.74
CA ASN A 119 19.88 4.90 -1.77
C ASN A 119 18.64 5.14 -0.91
N ALA A 120 17.61 4.31 -1.07
CA ALA A 120 16.50 4.26 -0.13
C ALA A 120 16.98 3.63 1.18
N SER A 121 16.71 4.26 2.32
CA SER A 121 16.82 3.61 3.63
C SER A 121 15.46 3.01 4.00
N GLY A 122 15.46 1.88 4.72
CA GLY A 122 14.23 1.16 5.10
C GLY A 122 13.97 -0.11 4.28
N ASP A 123 12.70 -0.47 4.11
CA ASP A 123 12.29 -1.62 3.31
C ASP A 123 12.67 -1.41 1.84
N ASP A 124 13.16 -2.49 1.23
CA ASP A 124 13.44 -2.56 -0.20
C ASP A 124 12.15 -2.31 -1.01
N LEU A 125 12.18 -1.28 -1.86
CA LEU A 125 10.99 -0.85 -2.62
C LEU A 125 10.55 -1.91 -3.64
N GLU A 126 11.48 -2.66 -4.24
CA GLU A 126 11.15 -3.74 -5.17
C GLU A 126 10.40 -4.85 -4.42
N LYS A 127 10.88 -5.22 -3.22
CA LYS A 127 10.15 -6.15 -2.35
C LYS A 127 8.81 -5.60 -1.89
N GLY A 128 8.71 -4.29 -1.68
CA GLY A 128 7.45 -3.61 -1.39
C GLY A 128 6.43 -3.79 -2.51
N LEU A 129 6.86 -3.61 -3.77
CA LEU A 129 6.01 -3.80 -4.95
C LEU A 129 5.64 -5.27 -5.17
N GLU A 130 6.59 -6.19 -4.96
CA GLU A 130 6.34 -7.62 -5.00
C GLU A 130 5.27 -8.01 -3.96
N ARG A 131 5.39 -7.51 -2.73
CA ARG A 131 4.40 -7.74 -1.66
C ARG A 131 3.03 -7.21 -2.04
N LEU A 132 2.91 -5.98 -2.56
CA LEU A 132 1.63 -5.43 -3.02
C LEU A 132 0.99 -6.31 -4.10
N THR A 133 1.81 -6.81 -5.03
CA THR A 133 1.35 -7.69 -6.12
C THR A 133 0.86 -9.02 -5.58
N ASN A 134 1.62 -9.64 -4.68
CA ASN A 134 1.29 -10.94 -4.08
C ASN A 134 0.08 -10.85 -3.13
N GLU A 135 -0.13 -9.70 -2.50
CA GLU A 135 -1.26 -9.48 -1.59
C GLU A 135 -2.53 -8.96 -2.29
N LYS A 136 -2.49 -8.68 -3.60
CA LYS A 136 -3.63 -8.14 -4.37
C LYS A 136 -4.92 -8.91 -4.13
N LEU A 137 -4.88 -10.24 -4.24
CA LEU A 137 -6.03 -11.11 -3.97
C LEU A 137 -6.61 -10.87 -2.57
N ASN A 138 -5.77 -10.87 -1.54
CA ASN A 138 -6.22 -10.66 -0.16
C ASN A 138 -6.80 -9.25 0.06
N ILE A 139 -6.21 -8.22 -0.56
CA ILE A 139 -6.72 -6.83 -0.49
C ILE A 139 -8.12 -6.75 -1.09
N GLU A 140 -8.32 -7.38 -2.25
CA GLU A 140 -9.60 -7.45 -2.95
C GLU A 140 -10.66 -8.22 -2.15
N GLU A 141 -10.31 -9.40 -1.61
CA GLU A 141 -11.22 -10.18 -0.79
C GLU A 141 -11.68 -9.43 0.46
N GLU A 142 -10.76 -8.75 1.15
CA GLU A 142 -11.09 -7.94 2.33
C GLU A 142 -12.00 -6.77 1.97
N PHE A 143 -11.79 -6.13 0.82
CA PHE A 143 -12.71 -5.11 0.32
C PHE A 143 -14.11 -5.67 0.05
N VAL A 144 -14.20 -6.82 -0.64
CA VAL A 144 -15.48 -7.47 -0.93
C VAL A 144 -16.22 -7.84 0.35
N LYS A 145 -15.53 -8.38 1.36
CA LYS A 145 -16.12 -8.68 2.67
C LYS A 145 -16.68 -7.41 3.33
N ARG A 146 -15.89 -6.32 3.39
CA ARG A 146 -16.35 -5.03 3.95
C ARG A 146 -17.58 -4.50 3.22
N TYR A 147 -17.55 -4.51 1.88
CA TYR A 147 -18.65 -4.07 1.03
C TYR A 147 -19.92 -4.90 1.26
N TYR A 148 -19.79 -6.22 1.31
CA TYR A 148 -20.89 -7.13 1.57
C TYR A 148 -21.51 -6.89 2.94
N PHE A 149 -20.70 -6.77 4.00
CA PHE A 149 -21.22 -6.49 5.35
C PHE A 149 -21.97 -5.16 5.44
N ASP A 150 -21.51 -4.11 4.74
CA ASP A 150 -22.23 -2.85 4.65
C ASP A 150 -23.60 -3.01 3.95
N ASN A 151 -23.65 -3.80 2.88
CA ASN A 151 -24.91 -4.14 2.21
C ASN A 151 -25.85 -4.95 3.09
N ILE A 152 -25.35 -5.90 3.88
CA ILE A 152 -26.15 -6.64 4.86
C ILE A 152 -26.74 -5.71 5.92
N LYS A 153 -25.95 -4.76 6.45
CA LYS A 153 -26.46 -3.74 7.38
C LYS A 153 -27.59 -2.92 6.77
N LYS A 154 -27.42 -2.48 5.51
CA LYS A 154 -28.46 -1.73 4.76
C LYS A 154 -29.69 -2.59 4.48
N ALA A 155 -29.53 -3.86 4.16
CA ALA A 155 -30.65 -4.77 3.97
C ALA A 155 -31.43 -4.97 5.28
N ASN A 156 -30.74 -5.17 6.41
CA ASN A 156 -31.39 -5.46 7.70
C ASN A 156 -32.29 -4.33 8.22
N VAL A 157 -32.11 -3.08 7.77
CA VAL A 157 -33.01 -1.97 8.13
C VAL A 157 -34.27 -1.90 7.24
N LEU A 158 -34.36 -2.72 6.19
CA LEU A 158 -35.52 -2.77 5.29
C LEU A 158 -36.63 -3.66 5.85
N LYS A 159 -37.88 -3.22 5.66
CA LYS A 159 -39.08 -3.84 6.24
C LYS A 159 -39.49 -5.16 5.56
N THR A 160 -39.19 -5.32 4.28
CA THR A 160 -39.71 -6.43 3.47
C THR A 160 -38.58 -7.31 2.96
N GLU A 161 -38.83 -8.61 2.88
CA GLU A 161 -37.85 -9.57 2.38
C GLU A 161 -37.43 -9.27 0.94
N LYS A 162 -38.40 -8.90 0.09
CA LYS A 162 -38.12 -8.43 -1.28
C LYS A 162 -37.21 -7.20 -1.31
N GLY A 163 -37.37 -6.27 -0.37
CA GLY A 163 -36.50 -5.10 -0.26
C GLY A 163 -35.06 -5.49 0.09
N LYS A 164 -34.89 -6.42 1.03
CA LYS A 164 -33.59 -6.98 1.41
C LYS A 164 -32.89 -7.65 0.25
N GLN A 165 -33.59 -8.57 -0.43
CA GLN A 165 -33.09 -9.26 -1.62
C GLN A 165 -32.66 -8.28 -2.70
N ASN A 166 -33.52 -7.30 -3.04
CA ASN A 166 -33.19 -6.29 -4.04
C ASN A 166 -31.94 -5.46 -3.67
N ASN A 167 -31.75 -5.13 -2.39
CA ASN A 167 -30.55 -4.42 -1.94
C ASN A 167 -29.29 -5.26 -2.15
N LEU A 168 -29.33 -6.54 -1.78
CA LEU A 168 -28.21 -7.45 -1.98
C LEU A 168 -27.92 -7.70 -3.47
N SER A 169 -28.95 -7.92 -4.29
CA SER A 169 -28.78 -8.09 -5.74
C SER A 169 -28.10 -6.87 -6.37
N LYS A 170 -28.54 -5.65 -6.02
CA LYS A 170 -27.89 -4.41 -6.49
C LYS A 170 -26.45 -4.26 -6.01
N GLY A 171 -26.18 -4.68 -4.76
CA GLY A 171 -24.81 -4.70 -4.24
C GLY A 171 -23.90 -5.64 -5.05
N LYS A 172 -24.40 -6.84 -5.39
CA LYS A 172 -23.69 -7.79 -6.25
C LYS A 172 -23.43 -7.21 -7.64
N GLU A 173 -24.47 -6.69 -8.29
CA GLU A 173 -24.37 -6.03 -9.61
C GLU A 173 -23.31 -4.93 -9.60
N ARG A 174 -23.31 -4.09 -8.55
CA ARG A 174 -22.37 -2.99 -8.39
C ARG A 174 -20.91 -3.44 -8.29
N LEU A 175 -20.62 -4.58 -7.64
CA LEU A 175 -19.27 -5.16 -7.60
C LEU A 175 -18.90 -5.75 -8.97
N LEU A 176 -19.84 -6.40 -9.65
CA LEU A 176 -19.59 -7.04 -10.94
C LEU A 176 -19.39 -6.05 -12.11
N GLU A 177 -19.73 -4.77 -11.94
CA GLU A 177 -19.25 -3.70 -12.84
C GLU A 177 -17.71 -3.64 -12.91
N TYR A 178 -17.03 -4.11 -11.86
CA TYR A 178 -15.58 -4.16 -11.75
C TYR A 178 -14.99 -5.54 -11.99
N ARG A 179 -15.76 -6.45 -12.60
CA ARG A 179 -15.37 -7.85 -12.78
C ARG A 179 -13.98 -8.03 -13.39
N ASP A 180 -13.65 -7.22 -14.38
CA ASP A 180 -12.37 -7.31 -15.12
C ASP A 180 -11.16 -6.81 -14.31
N LYS A 181 -11.38 -6.14 -13.17
CA LYS A 181 -10.30 -5.68 -12.28
C LYS A 181 -9.97 -6.68 -11.18
N PHE A 182 -10.91 -7.54 -10.83
CA PHE A 182 -10.76 -8.54 -9.77
C PHE A 182 -9.99 -9.78 -10.24
N GLU A 183 -9.29 -10.41 -9.32
CA GLU A 183 -8.84 -11.79 -9.49
C GLU A 183 -10.03 -12.76 -9.55
N ASP A 184 -9.87 -13.87 -10.29
CA ASP A 184 -10.93 -14.89 -10.45
C ASP A 184 -11.43 -15.45 -9.11
N ASP A 185 -10.53 -15.62 -8.14
CA ASP A 185 -10.88 -16.11 -6.81
C ASP A 185 -11.70 -15.09 -6.02
N THR A 186 -11.47 -13.78 -6.22
CA THR A 186 -12.32 -12.73 -5.66
C THR A 186 -13.73 -12.79 -6.26
N ILE A 187 -13.86 -13.05 -7.56
CA ILE A 187 -15.17 -13.22 -8.21
C ILE A 187 -15.93 -14.41 -7.60
N LYS A 188 -15.25 -15.53 -7.37
CA LYS A 188 -15.85 -16.69 -6.67
C LYS A 188 -16.33 -16.31 -5.26
N LEU A 189 -15.55 -15.52 -4.52
CA LEU A 189 -15.96 -15.03 -3.21
C LEU A 189 -17.24 -14.17 -3.28
N ILE A 190 -17.34 -13.27 -4.27
CA ILE A 190 -18.55 -12.46 -4.49
C ILE A 190 -19.77 -13.38 -4.70
N ASP A 191 -19.64 -14.39 -5.55
CA ASP A 191 -20.72 -15.35 -5.79
C ASP A 191 -21.11 -16.11 -4.52
N ILE A 192 -20.14 -16.59 -3.73
CA ILE A 192 -20.40 -17.29 -2.46
C ILE A 192 -21.15 -16.37 -1.47
N LEU A 193 -20.74 -15.12 -1.34
CA LEU A 193 -21.34 -14.20 -0.36
C LEU A 193 -22.77 -13.82 -0.73
N TYR A 194 -23.07 -13.61 -2.01
CA TYR A 194 -24.38 -13.11 -2.45
C TYR A 194 -25.37 -14.19 -2.92
N ASN A 195 -24.96 -15.45 -3.02
CA ASN A 195 -25.84 -16.57 -3.37
C ASN A 195 -26.36 -17.35 -2.13
N ASN A 196 -26.00 -16.92 -0.91
CA ASN A 196 -26.62 -17.38 0.34
C ASN A 196 -27.83 -16.53 0.71
#